data_AF-A0A357I4Q0-F1
#
_entry.id   AF-A0A357I4Q0-F1
#
_cell.length_a   1.000
_cell.length_b   1.000
_cell.length_c   1.000
_cell.angle_alpha   90.00
_cell.angle_beta   90.00
_cell.angle_gamma   90.00
#
_symmetry.space_group_name_H-M   'P 1'
#
loop_
_entity.id
_entity.type
_entity.pdbx_description
1 polymer ?
#
loop_
_entity_poly.entity_id
_entity_poly.type
_entity_poly.pdbx_seq_one_letter_code
_entity_poly.pdbx_strand_id
1 'polypeptide(L)'
;MSEISSANIINKIRSRLEGADYAKHWSKIRKGNVSMEPYHLETTDLLRQQLGEHIGTTVKAAVWVPPIESSDFGSARCAFNLMNGPGDGADKAKRDAVAKSMKDFMQARACPSNVVINNRHNSTICALQLASGATEEAFVDGVVDVLEYLDEFLPAWCAEILPALQLPENETMTVSNHESEKLFTWVPIQMEAVQKLLELKDDRGELIAALESLHAAGLTTIPLSDKPTEDTEGKISDTDPFTFLANFNRGTKDSNRVAMWKALKERWGLASPVPSDFAGLPLVNLQNSWFGPWAYQLQDGDVDALWDIAAAAVEAPSKVSDAMLQRALAVKNVALAKLTMGLFWLKPEVYVALDKKNASNLKKMGLNPQIKTWPEYLQLLDDFKQMSRQSICEFSHQAHLDATGGGGGVDVSGTLVKESPNSYGPIHPLMDSFKRVMYDFESFENPGDKFRENELDYKRKLLAEFQELRPQIEANLESGQGVEAVTTLKGIINKSNLVDWRGLENAFGKPIQEVESLQLLNAVRRVAQGSYQGPETLVPIFEILDKQGRKVGWTLLTVLLWLWNPDEYYPIKSSFIRQFARRLGRKLKKASPSPEHFDEFMQLASDTRKMLEPWRPTDW
;
A
#
# COMPACT_ATOMS: atom_id res chain seq x y z
N MET A 1 -14.92 1.16 -38.00
CA MET A 1 -13.96 0.05 -37.92
C MET A 1 -14.18 -0.59 -36.55
N SER A 2 -14.41 -1.90 -36.47
CA SER A 2 -14.71 -2.59 -35.22
C SER A 2 -13.50 -2.54 -34.28
N GLU A 3 -13.70 -2.05 -33.06
CA GLU A 3 -12.71 -2.08 -31.98
C GLU A 3 -12.24 -3.52 -31.72
N ILE A 4 -10.96 -3.81 -31.95
CA ILE A 4 -10.36 -5.10 -31.61
C ILE A 4 -9.97 -5.03 -30.12
N SER A 5 -10.81 -5.52 -29.22
CA SER A 5 -10.52 -5.54 -27.78
C SER A 5 -9.28 -6.38 -27.45
N SER A 6 -8.31 -5.87 -26.67
CA SER A 6 -7.19 -6.68 -26.14
C SER A 6 -7.68 -7.93 -25.39
N ALA A 7 -8.90 -7.89 -24.82
CA ALA A 7 -9.56 -9.05 -24.24
C ALA A 7 -9.92 -10.12 -25.28
N ASN A 8 -10.29 -9.74 -26.51
CA ASN A 8 -10.56 -10.68 -27.60
C ASN A 8 -9.30 -11.41 -28.04
N ILE A 9 -8.16 -10.71 -28.12
CA ILE A 9 -6.86 -11.29 -28.50
C ILE A 9 -6.42 -12.30 -27.45
N ILE A 10 -6.50 -11.93 -26.17
CA ILE A 10 -6.21 -12.84 -25.06
C ILE A 10 -7.13 -14.07 -25.10
N ASN A 11 -8.42 -13.90 -25.43
CA ASN A 11 -9.34 -15.02 -25.56
C ASN A 11 -9.03 -15.92 -26.77
N LYS A 12 -8.55 -15.35 -27.89
CA LYS A 12 -8.08 -16.14 -29.04
C LYS A 12 -6.86 -16.98 -28.68
N ILE A 13 -5.87 -16.40 -28.01
CA ILE A 13 -4.69 -17.14 -27.52
C ILE A 13 -5.14 -18.29 -26.60
N ARG A 14 -6.05 -18.03 -25.66
CA ARG A 14 -6.61 -19.08 -24.79
C ARG A 14 -7.28 -20.20 -25.57
N SER A 15 -8.13 -19.86 -26.53
CA SER A 15 -8.85 -20.86 -27.34
C SER A 15 -7.89 -21.74 -28.14
N ARG A 16 -6.76 -21.20 -28.61
CA ARG A 16 -5.71 -21.98 -29.27
C ARG A 16 -4.99 -22.93 -28.31
N LEU A 17 -4.77 -22.51 -27.05
CA LEU A 17 -4.11 -23.33 -26.03
C LEU A 17 -5.01 -24.43 -25.44
N GLU A 18 -6.34 -24.23 -25.42
CA GLU A 18 -7.29 -25.19 -24.81
C GLU A 18 -7.28 -26.59 -25.46
N GLY A 19 -6.80 -26.73 -26.70
CA GLY A 19 -6.71 -27.99 -27.42
C GLY A 19 -5.33 -28.65 -27.44
N ALA A 20 -4.31 -28.03 -26.81
CA ALA A 20 -2.93 -28.51 -26.88
C ALA A 20 -2.51 -29.23 -25.60
N ASP A 21 -1.97 -30.45 -25.74
CA ASP A 21 -1.59 -31.29 -24.59
C ASP A 21 -0.52 -30.65 -23.69
N TYR A 22 0.35 -29.81 -24.26
CA TYR A 22 1.41 -29.10 -23.56
C TYR A 22 0.87 -27.94 -22.68
N ALA A 23 -0.30 -27.40 -23.01
CA ALA A 23 -0.85 -26.24 -22.30
C ALA A 23 -1.17 -26.52 -20.83
N LYS A 24 -1.30 -27.79 -20.42
CA LYS A 24 -1.51 -28.21 -19.02
C LYS A 24 -0.31 -27.91 -18.11
N HIS A 25 0.90 -27.81 -18.67
CA HIS A 25 2.12 -27.48 -17.90
C HIS A 25 2.19 -25.99 -17.55
N TRP A 26 1.41 -25.17 -18.27
CA TRP A 26 1.29 -23.73 -18.06
C TRP A 26 0.07 -23.41 -17.20
N SER A 27 0.24 -22.69 -16.08
CA SER A 27 -0.88 -22.38 -15.17
C SER A 27 -1.95 -21.48 -15.80
N LYS A 28 -3.21 -21.60 -15.33
CA LYS A 28 -4.32 -20.71 -15.71
C LYS A 28 -4.03 -19.24 -15.34
N ILE A 29 -3.81 -18.46 -16.39
CA ILE A 29 -3.59 -17.03 -16.56
C ILE A 29 -4.21 -16.14 -15.45
N ARG A 30 -3.40 -15.28 -14.81
CA ARG A 30 -3.90 -14.15 -13.99
C ARG A 30 -4.71 -13.18 -14.86
N LYS A 31 -5.93 -12.81 -14.43
CA LYS A 31 -6.80 -11.87 -15.15
C LYS A 31 -6.29 -10.42 -15.02
N GLY A 32 -6.04 -9.78 -16.15
CA GLY A 32 -5.87 -8.32 -16.31
C GLY A 32 -6.25 -7.89 -17.74
N ASN A 33 -6.66 -6.65 -17.94
CA ASN A 33 -7.24 -6.18 -19.22
C ASN A 33 -6.24 -6.06 -20.39
N VAL A 34 -4.93 -6.26 -20.16
CA VAL A 34 -3.86 -5.95 -21.15
C VAL A 34 -2.64 -6.88 -21.10
N SER A 35 -2.59 -7.84 -20.16
CA SER A 35 -1.43 -8.72 -19.98
C SER A 35 -1.85 -10.12 -19.54
N MET A 36 -1.14 -11.13 -20.03
CA MET A 36 -1.29 -12.53 -19.67
C MET A 36 0.06 -13.11 -19.22
N GLU A 37 0.04 -13.90 -18.15
CA GLU A 37 1.26 -14.38 -17.49
C GLU A 37 1.18 -15.89 -17.18
N PRO A 38 1.30 -16.77 -18.18
CA PRO A 38 1.42 -18.21 -17.94
C PRO A 38 2.74 -18.57 -17.23
N TYR A 39 2.67 -19.54 -16.32
CA TYR A 39 3.81 -20.05 -15.55
C TYR A 39 4.01 -21.53 -15.87
N HIS A 40 5.25 -21.94 -16.17
CA HIS A 40 5.56 -23.35 -16.38
C HIS A 40 5.86 -24.01 -15.03
N LEU A 41 4.92 -24.83 -14.54
CA LEU A 41 4.92 -25.29 -13.15
C LEU A 41 6.04 -26.27 -12.86
N GLU A 42 6.17 -27.29 -13.69
CA GLU A 42 7.12 -28.38 -13.49
C GLU A 42 8.57 -27.89 -13.42
N THR A 43 8.99 -27.07 -14.39
CA THR A 43 10.30 -26.40 -14.40
C THR A 43 10.52 -25.50 -13.18
N THR A 44 9.48 -24.79 -12.73
CA THR A 44 9.56 -23.95 -11.52
C THR A 44 9.83 -24.81 -10.28
N ASP A 45 9.16 -25.95 -10.15
CA ASP A 45 9.32 -26.86 -9.02
C ASP A 45 10.69 -27.56 -9.05
N LEU A 46 11.18 -27.96 -10.22
CA LEU A 46 12.53 -28.52 -10.40
C LEU A 46 13.63 -27.53 -10.01
N LEU A 47 13.50 -26.27 -10.42
CA LEU A 47 14.42 -25.21 -10.03
C LEU A 47 14.46 -25.02 -8.51
N ARG A 48 13.30 -25.04 -7.85
CA ARG A 48 13.20 -24.94 -6.39
C ARG A 48 13.81 -26.13 -5.68
N GLN A 49 13.52 -27.34 -6.15
CA GLN A 49 14.05 -28.56 -5.56
C GLN A 49 15.58 -28.59 -5.62
N GLN A 50 16.15 -28.17 -6.76
CA GLN A 50 17.58 -28.35 -6.99
C GLN A 50 18.43 -27.16 -6.56
N LEU A 51 17.97 -25.93 -6.79
CA LEU A 51 18.74 -24.72 -6.52
C LEU A 51 18.28 -24.01 -5.22
N GLY A 52 17.16 -24.45 -4.64
CA GLY A 52 16.52 -23.82 -3.48
C GLY A 52 15.67 -22.61 -3.88
N GLU A 53 14.79 -22.18 -2.98
CA GLU A 53 13.86 -21.07 -3.25
C GLU A 53 14.59 -19.73 -3.46
N HIS A 54 15.88 -19.62 -3.10
CA HIS A 54 16.59 -18.34 -3.06
C HIS A 54 17.01 -17.72 -4.43
N ILE A 55 16.69 -18.38 -5.56
CA ILE A 55 17.26 -18.07 -6.88
C ILE A 55 16.13 -17.89 -7.88
N GLY A 56 15.35 -16.80 -7.77
CA GLY A 56 14.26 -16.41 -8.67
C GLY A 56 13.72 -17.55 -9.52
N THR A 57 13.10 -18.55 -8.90
CA THR A 57 12.93 -19.89 -9.47
C THR A 57 11.70 -19.99 -10.37
N THR A 58 10.95 -18.90 -10.50
CA THR A 58 9.65 -18.89 -11.17
C THR A 58 9.82 -18.68 -12.67
N VAL A 59 9.37 -19.64 -13.46
CA VAL A 59 9.45 -19.62 -14.92
C VAL A 59 8.15 -19.08 -15.52
N LYS A 60 8.22 -17.95 -16.24
CA LYS A 60 7.04 -17.22 -16.73
C LYS A 60 7.22 -16.70 -18.15
N ALA A 61 6.18 -16.81 -18.97
CA ALA A 61 6.05 -16.02 -20.20
C ALA A 61 5.08 -14.85 -19.96
N ALA A 62 5.51 -13.63 -20.25
CA ALA A 62 4.72 -12.42 -20.12
C ALA A 62 4.26 -11.95 -21.50
N VAL A 63 2.97 -12.04 -21.76
CA VAL A 63 2.34 -11.64 -23.01
C VAL A 63 1.70 -10.28 -22.81
N TRP A 64 2.20 -9.29 -23.55
CA TRP A 64 1.72 -7.91 -23.53
C TRP A 64 1.12 -7.55 -24.87
N VAL A 65 -0.10 -7.02 -24.82
CA VAL A 65 -0.85 -6.56 -25.99
C VAL A 65 -1.05 -5.04 -25.88
N PRO A 66 -0.60 -4.23 -26.85
CA PRO A 66 -0.75 -2.78 -26.80
C PRO A 66 -2.23 -2.34 -26.80
N PRO A 67 -2.54 -1.15 -26.25
CA PRO A 67 -3.89 -0.58 -26.33
C PRO A 67 -4.24 -0.20 -27.79
N ILE A 68 -5.35 -0.77 -28.23
CA ILE A 68 -6.20 -0.61 -29.43
C ILE A 68 -6.19 0.78 -30.13
N GLU A 69 -5.07 1.19 -30.71
CA GLU A 69 -5.05 2.19 -31.80
C GLU A 69 -4.13 1.77 -32.97
N SER A 70 -3.33 0.71 -32.80
CA SER A 70 -2.39 0.23 -33.80
C SER A 70 -2.96 -0.99 -34.55
N SER A 71 -3.09 -0.89 -35.87
CA SER A 71 -3.26 -2.06 -36.76
C SER A 71 -1.97 -2.86 -36.95
N ASP A 72 -0.86 -2.42 -36.34
CA ASP A 72 0.46 -3.04 -36.36
C ASP A 72 0.76 -3.76 -35.04
N PHE A 73 0.75 -5.09 -35.07
CA PHE A 73 1.14 -5.95 -33.94
C PHE A 73 2.65 -6.16 -33.81
N GLY A 74 3.47 -5.56 -34.67
CA GLY A 74 4.93 -5.58 -34.56
C GLY A 74 5.46 -4.96 -33.26
N SER A 75 4.65 -4.12 -32.60
CA SER A 75 4.96 -3.56 -31.28
C SER A 75 4.55 -4.44 -30.09
N ALA A 76 3.67 -5.44 -30.32
CA ALA A 76 3.25 -6.37 -29.29
C ALA A 76 4.40 -7.30 -28.90
N ARG A 77 4.42 -7.77 -27.65
CA ARG A 77 5.55 -8.56 -27.12
C ARG A 77 5.08 -9.75 -26.30
N CYS A 78 5.76 -10.87 -26.49
CA CYS A 78 5.73 -11.99 -25.56
C CYS A 78 7.17 -12.25 -25.11
N ALA A 79 7.46 -12.14 -23.81
CA ALA A 79 8.80 -12.31 -23.26
C ALA A 79 8.85 -13.47 -22.27
N PHE A 80 9.85 -14.34 -22.42
CA PHE A 80 10.14 -15.42 -21.49
C PHE A 80 11.11 -14.94 -20.41
N ASN A 81 10.75 -15.13 -19.13
CA ASN A 81 11.46 -14.56 -18.00
C ASN A 81 11.60 -15.55 -16.84
N LEU A 82 12.71 -15.39 -16.11
CA LEU A 82 12.97 -16.01 -14.82
C LEU A 82 12.68 -15.00 -13.69
N MET A 83 11.64 -15.21 -12.90
CA MET A 83 11.11 -14.23 -11.95
C MET A 83 11.25 -14.71 -10.50
N ASN A 84 11.22 -13.76 -9.57
CA ASN A 84 11.12 -14.08 -8.14
C ASN A 84 9.65 -14.31 -7.77
N GLY A 85 9.34 -15.51 -7.31
CA GLY A 85 8.09 -15.83 -6.64
C GLY A 85 8.08 -15.39 -5.16
N PRO A 86 6.93 -15.46 -4.48
CA PRO A 86 6.87 -15.30 -3.03
C PRO A 86 7.77 -16.34 -2.34
N GLY A 87 8.56 -15.91 -1.35
CA GLY A 87 9.58 -16.76 -0.70
C GLY A 87 10.91 -16.84 -1.47
N ASP A 88 10.96 -16.40 -2.73
CA ASP A 88 12.20 -16.46 -3.48
C ASP A 88 13.22 -15.41 -2.99
N GLY A 89 14.48 -15.83 -2.93
CA GLY A 89 15.60 -14.96 -2.56
C GLY A 89 15.96 -13.97 -3.67
N ALA A 90 16.68 -12.90 -3.29
CA ALA A 90 17.12 -11.85 -4.20
C ALA A 90 18.54 -12.09 -4.77
N ASP A 91 19.01 -13.34 -4.86
CA ASP A 91 20.35 -13.64 -5.37
C ASP A 91 20.42 -13.47 -6.89
N LYS A 92 20.63 -12.22 -7.30
CA LYS A 92 20.70 -11.80 -8.69
C LYS A 92 21.81 -12.54 -9.45
N ALA A 93 22.95 -12.82 -8.81
CA ALA A 93 24.08 -13.48 -9.47
C ALA A 93 23.73 -14.92 -9.86
N LYS A 94 23.09 -15.66 -8.95
CA LYS A 94 22.62 -17.02 -9.23
C LYS A 94 21.49 -17.04 -10.27
N ARG A 95 20.54 -16.11 -10.18
CA ARG A 95 19.44 -15.98 -11.16
C ARG A 95 19.97 -15.65 -12.55
N ASP A 96 20.94 -14.74 -12.64
CA ASP A 96 21.57 -14.39 -13.91
C ASP A 96 22.38 -15.56 -14.48
N ALA A 97 23.00 -16.39 -13.62
CA ALA A 97 23.69 -17.61 -14.04
C ALA A 97 22.71 -18.65 -14.63
N VAL A 98 21.55 -18.87 -13.99
CA VAL A 98 20.48 -19.73 -14.52
C VAL A 98 19.98 -19.18 -15.86
N ALA A 99 19.62 -17.89 -15.91
CA ALA A 99 19.14 -17.27 -17.15
C ALA A 99 20.18 -17.31 -18.27
N LYS A 100 21.47 -17.15 -17.95
CA LYS A 100 22.57 -17.31 -18.90
C LYS A 100 22.63 -18.75 -19.43
N SER A 101 22.57 -19.75 -18.56
CA SER A 101 22.64 -21.15 -18.98
C SER A 101 21.47 -21.55 -19.90
N MET A 102 20.28 -21.00 -19.67
CA MET A 102 19.13 -21.20 -20.56
C MET A 102 19.37 -20.54 -21.92
N LYS A 103 19.91 -19.31 -21.95
CA LYS A 103 20.28 -18.62 -23.21
C LYS A 103 21.33 -19.38 -24.00
N ASP A 104 22.39 -19.85 -23.33
CA ASP A 104 23.46 -20.61 -23.97
C ASP A 104 22.91 -21.93 -24.55
N PHE A 105 22.04 -22.62 -23.82
CA PHE A 105 21.37 -23.83 -24.28
C PHE A 105 20.40 -23.57 -25.45
N MET A 106 19.67 -22.44 -25.41
CA MET A 106 18.84 -21.97 -26.53
C MET A 106 19.67 -21.61 -27.77
N GLN A 107 20.89 -21.09 -27.62
CA GLN A 107 21.77 -20.77 -28.76
C GLN A 107 22.37 -22.04 -29.40
N ALA A 108 22.64 -23.05 -28.58
CA ALA A 108 23.16 -24.34 -29.05
C ALA A 108 22.10 -25.17 -29.80
N ARG A 109 20.82 -24.98 -29.48
CA ARG A 109 19.68 -25.56 -30.21
C ARG A 109 19.15 -24.54 -31.23
N ALA A 110 18.60 -25.00 -32.35
CA ALA A 110 17.96 -24.07 -33.27
C ALA A 110 16.72 -23.44 -32.60
N CYS A 111 16.61 -22.10 -32.60
CA CYS A 111 15.41 -21.39 -32.15
C CYS A 111 14.45 -21.13 -33.32
N PRO A 112 13.13 -21.06 -33.09
CA PRO A 112 12.18 -20.60 -34.08
C PRO A 112 12.55 -19.21 -34.62
N SER A 113 12.28 -18.94 -35.90
CA SER A 113 12.68 -17.68 -36.55
C SER A 113 11.99 -16.43 -35.98
N ASN A 114 10.86 -16.62 -35.29
CA ASN A 114 10.11 -15.59 -34.57
C ASN A 114 10.55 -15.45 -33.10
N VAL A 115 11.57 -16.19 -32.63
CA VAL A 115 12.11 -16.10 -31.28
C VAL A 115 13.48 -15.44 -31.30
N VAL A 116 13.63 -14.35 -30.53
CA VAL A 116 14.91 -13.65 -30.36
C VAL A 116 15.41 -13.85 -28.94
N ILE A 117 16.60 -14.44 -28.81
CA ILE A 117 17.30 -14.58 -27.53
C ILE A 117 17.75 -13.20 -27.05
N ASN A 118 17.54 -12.90 -25.79
CA ASN A 118 17.93 -11.62 -25.21
C ASN A 118 19.43 -11.62 -24.86
N ASN A 119 20.18 -10.75 -25.54
CA ASN A 119 21.62 -10.60 -25.38
C ASN A 119 22.06 -9.90 -24.07
N ARG A 120 21.12 -9.38 -23.27
CA ARG A 120 21.43 -8.73 -21.99
C ARG A 120 21.64 -9.75 -20.88
N HIS A 121 22.52 -9.44 -19.92
CA HIS A 121 22.75 -10.25 -18.73
C HIS A 121 21.68 -9.96 -17.66
N ASN A 122 20.47 -10.44 -17.92
CA ASN A 122 19.30 -10.29 -17.04
C ASN A 122 18.39 -11.54 -17.10
N SER A 123 17.30 -11.50 -16.33
CA SER A 123 16.33 -12.59 -16.21
C SER A 123 15.42 -12.81 -17.42
N THR A 124 15.37 -11.89 -18.38
CA THR A 124 14.63 -12.10 -19.62
C THR A 124 15.48 -12.96 -20.55
N ILE A 125 14.95 -14.12 -20.96
CA ILE A 125 15.66 -15.15 -21.71
C ILE A 125 15.50 -14.94 -23.22
N CYS A 126 14.26 -14.87 -23.70
CA CYS A 126 13.94 -14.63 -25.10
C CYS A 126 12.62 -13.85 -25.23
N ALA A 127 12.32 -13.37 -26.43
CA ALA A 127 11.06 -12.72 -26.74
C ALA A 127 10.60 -13.04 -28.17
N LEU A 128 9.29 -12.97 -28.39
CA LEU A 128 8.67 -12.98 -29.70
C LEU A 128 9.09 -11.74 -30.50
N GLN A 129 9.53 -11.96 -31.73
CA GLN A 129 9.87 -10.93 -32.70
C GLN A 129 8.95 -11.07 -33.90
N LEU A 130 8.22 -10.00 -34.19
CA LEU A 130 7.39 -9.87 -35.38
C LEU A 130 7.94 -8.73 -36.25
N ALA A 131 7.62 -8.77 -37.54
CA ALA A 131 7.89 -7.67 -38.47
C ALA A 131 6.93 -6.50 -38.22
N SER A 132 7.30 -5.29 -38.65
CA SER A 132 6.35 -4.17 -38.69
C SER A 132 5.24 -4.48 -39.70
N GLY A 133 4.01 -4.11 -39.36
CA GLY A 133 2.79 -4.44 -40.08
C GLY A 133 2.24 -5.84 -39.74
N ALA A 134 2.70 -6.49 -38.66
CA ALA A 134 2.21 -7.81 -38.29
C ALA A 134 0.71 -7.78 -37.96
N THR A 135 0.00 -8.85 -38.34
CA THR A 135 -1.43 -9.00 -38.08
C THR A 135 -1.68 -9.52 -36.67
N GLU A 136 -2.92 -9.36 -36.19
CA GLU A 136 -3.37 -9.95 -34.94
C GLU A 136 -3.15 -11.47 -34.92
N GLU A 137 -3.49 -12.16 -36.02
CA GLU A 137 -3.33 -13.62 -36.11
C GLU A 137 -1.85 -14.03 -36.05
N ALA A 138 -0.96 -13.30 -36.72
CA ALA A 138 0.47 -13.56 -36.65
C ALA A 138 1.04 -13.38 -35.23
N PHE A 139 0.48 -12.46 -34.43
CA PHE A 139 0.85 -12.32 -33.02
C PHE A 139 0.28 -13.45 -32.15
N VAL A 140 -0.99 -13.83 -32.35
CA VAL A 140 -1.60 -14.94 -31.63
C VAL A 140 -0.83 -16.24 -31.90
N ASP A 141 -0.57 -16.57 -33.16
CA ASP A 141 0.17 -17.76 -33.57
C ASP A 141 1.61 -17.72 -33.02
N GLY A 142 2.29 -16.57 -33.13
CA GLY A 142 3.62 -16.41 -32.58
C GLY A 142 3.71 -16.62 -31.06
N VAL A 143 2.67 -16.25 -30.30
CA VAL A 143 2.61 -16.54 -28.85
C VAL A 143 2.44 -18.04 -28.60
N VAL A 144 1.61 -18.71 -29.38
CA VAL A 144 1.37 -20.15 -29.29
C VAL A 144 2.66 -20.92 -29.60
N ASP A 145 3.35 -20.57 -30.69
CA ASP A 145 4.64 -21.13 -31.11
C ASP A 145 5.70 -21.00 -30.01
N VAL A 146 5.79 -19.83 -29.37
CA VAL A 146 6.75 -19.58 -28.28
C VAL A 146 6.45 -20.49 -27.09
N LEU A 147 5.18 -20.64 -26.70
CA LEU A 147 4.80 -21.46 -25.55
C LEU A 147 5.02 -22.96 -25.84
N GLU A 148 4.70 -23.42 -27.04
CA GLU A 148 4.96 -24.80 -27.48
C GLU A 148 6.45 -25.11 -27.49
N TYR A 149 7.25 -24.23 -28.11
CA TYR A 149 8.71 -24.37 -28.12
C TYR A 149 9.30 -24.40 -26.71
N LEU A 150 8.82 -23.52 -25.81
CA LEU A 150 9.28 -23.50 -24.42
C LEU A 150 8.91 -24.76 -23.65
N ASP A 151 7.75 -25.36 -23.93
CA ASP A 151 7.32 -26.61 -23.31
C ASP A 151 8.23 -27.79 -23.68
N GLU A 152 8.76 -27.82 -24.90
CA GLU A 152 9.77 -28.82 -25.31
C GLU A 152 11.17 -28.46 -24.79
N PHE A 153 11.52 -27.17 -24.80
CA PHE A 153 12.83 -26.68 -24.41
C PHE A 153 13.12 -26.88 -22.92
N LEU A 154 12.16 -26.56 -22.05
CA LEU A 154 12.39 -26.49 -20.61
C LEU A 154 12.72 -27.85 -19.97
N PRO A 155 11.98 -28.94 -20.26
CA PRO A 155 12.34 -30.28 -19.76
C PRO A 155 13.73 -30.72 -20.23
N ALA A 156 14.09 -30.42 -21.48
CA ALA A 156 15.41 -30.78 -22.00
C ALA A 156 16.53 -30.00 -21.30
N TRP A 157 16.34 -28.70 -21.06
CA TRP A 157 17.30 -27.90 -20.29
C TRP A 157 17.41 -28.41 -18.85
N CYS A 158 16.29 -28.74 -18.21
CA CYS A 158 16.25 -29.33 -16.87
C CYS A 158 16.94 -30.68 -16.81
N ALA A 159 16.91 -31.49 -17.86
CA ALA A 159 17.58 -32.79 -17.89
C ALA A 159 19.09 -32.67 -18.16
N GLU A 160 19.49 -31.78 -19.08
CA GLU A 160 20.87 -31.73 -19.59
C GLU A 160 21.77 -30.75 -18.85
N ILE A 161 21.24 -29.61 -18.42
CA ILE A 161 22.04 -28.49 -17.90
C ILE A 161 21.85 -28.30 -16.40
N LEU A 162 20.61 -28.32 -15.92
CA LEU A 162 20.30 -28.04 -14.53
C LEU A 162 21.12 -28.93 -13.55
N PRO A 163 21.26 -30.26 -13.72
CA PRO A 163 22.02 -31.15 -12.82
C PRO A 163 23.49 -30.76 -12.62
N ALA A 164 24.11 -30.15 -13.63
CA ALA A 164 25.52 -29.78 -13.65
C ALA A 164 25.76 -28.27 -13.50
N LEU A 165 24.70 -27.47 -13.32
CA LEU A 165 24.80 -26.02 -13.28
C LEU A 165 25.51 -25.56 -12.00
N GLN A 166 26.72 -25.01 -12.18
CA GLN A 166 27.46 -24.39 -11.09
C GLN A 166 27.02 -22.94 -10.90
N LEU A 167 26.72 -22.59 -9.66
CA LEU A 167 26.32 -21.24 -9.27
C LEU A 167 27.52 -20.51 -8.65
N PRO A 168 27.69 -19.21 -8.91
CA PRO A 168 28.77 -18.43 -8.33
C PRO A 168 28.64 -18.37 -6.79
N GLU A 169 29.75 -18.63 -6.08
CA GLU A 169 29.88 -18.38 -4.64
C GLU A 169 30.30 -16.92 -4.41
N ASN A 170 29.67 -16.21 -3.45
CA ASN A 170 30.04 -14.83 -3.14
C ASN A 170 31.27 -14.79 -2.22
N GLU A 171 32.40 -14.29 -2.72
CA GLU A 171 33.68 -14.16 -1.98
C GLU A 171 33.77 -12.98 -1.00
N THR A 172 32.71 -12.19 -0.78
CA THR A 172 32.74 -11.05 0.15
C THR A 172 31.58 -11.08 1.14
N MET A 173 31.71 -11.96 2.13
CA MET A 173 31.04 -11.80 3.41
C MET A 173 31.87 -10.91 4.34
N THR A 174 31.57 -9.60 4.37
CA THR A 174 31.68 -8.84 5.61
C THR A 174 30.31 -8.80 6.24
N VAL A 175 30.21 -9.34 7.46
CA VAL A 175 29.02 -9.33 8.30
C VAL A 175 28.59 -7.88 8.54
N SER A 176 27.66 -7.41 7.73
CA SER A 176 26.70 -6.38 8.14
C SER A 176 25.41 -7.13 8.45
N ASN A 177 24.90 -6.96 9.68
CA ASN A 177 23.60 -7.50 10.08
C ASN A 177 22.49 -6.87 9.23
N HIS A 178 22.24 -7.43 8.05
CA HIS A 178 20.93 -7.45 7.44
C HIS A 178 20.59 -8.92 7.23
N GLU A 179 19.96 -9.51 8.25
CA GLU A 179 19.10 -10.67 8.01
C GLU A 179 18.21 -10.31 6.82
N SER A 180 18.13 -11.18 5.81
CA SER A 180 16.98 -11.20 4.91
C SER A 180 15.74 -11.04 5.78
N GLU A 181 14.94 -9.98 5.62
CA GLU A 181 13.75 -9.82 6.45
C GLU A 181 12.85 -11.03 6.19
N LYS A 182 12.93 -12.03 7.08
CA LYS A 182 11.95 -13.09 7.19
C LYS A 182 10.66 -12.32 7.49
N LEU A 183 9.72 -12.36 6.55
CA LEU A 183 8.38 -11.83 6.79
C LEU A 183 7.58 -12.88 7.56
N PHE A 184 6.55 -12.43 8.27
CA PHE A 184 5.63 -13.27 9.03
C PHE A 184 6.26 -13.99 10.23
N THR A 185 7.37 -13.47 10.77
CA THR A 185 8.06 -14.01 11.96
C THR A 185 7.21 -13.98 13.22
N TRP A 186 6.09 -13.25 13.21
CA TRP A 186 5.09 -13.25 14.27
C TRP A 186 4.23 -14.51 14.32
N VAL A 187 4.09 -15.25 13.21
CA VAL A 187 3.17 -16.40 13.11
C VAL A 187 3.49 -17.50 14.13
N PRO A 188 4.74 -17.98 14.28
CA PRO A 188 5.04 -19.11 15.17
C PRO A 188 4.69 -18.83 16.64
N ILE A 189 5.14 -17.68 17.17
CA ILE A 189 4.88 -17.32 18.57
C ILE A 189 3.40 -16.99 18.81
N GLN A 190 2.71 -16.43 17.82
CA GLN A 190 1.28 -16.18 17.95
C GLN A 190 0.49 -17.47 17.98
N MET A 191 0.78 -18.44 17.12
CA MET A 191 0.12 -19.75 17.15
C MET A 191 0.39 -20.48 18.47
N GLU A 192 1.61 -20.42 18.99
CA GLU A 192 1.96 -20.98 20.29
C GLU A 192 1.20 -20.29 21.43
N ALA A 193 1.14 -18.97 21.42
CA ALA A 193 0.38 -18.19 22.39
C ALA A 193 -1.13 -18.45 22.29
N VAL A 194 -1.67 -18.70 21.10
CA VAL A 194 -3.08 -19.06 20.90
C VAL A 194 -3.39 -20.42 21.54
N GLN A 195 -2.51 -21.41 21.41
CA GLN A 195 -2.69 -22.69 22.12
C GLN A 195 -2.72 -22.48 23.63
N LYS A 196 -1.76 -21.71 24.16
CA LYS A 196 -1.72 -21.38 25.60
C LYS A 196 -2.96 -20.60 26.05
N LEU A 197 -3.42 -19.65 25.24
CA LEU A 197 -4.62 -18.86 25.48
C LEU A 197 -5.86 -19.76 25.64
N LEU A 198 -6.02 -20.79 24.80
CA LEU A 198 -7.15 -21.71 24.88
C LEU A 198 -7.14 -22.58 26.14
N GLU A 199 -5.97 -22.95 26.66
CA GLU A 199 -5.84 -23.63 27.95
C GLU A 199 -6.35 -22.76 29.12
N LEU A 200 -6.35 -21.44 28.95
CA LEU A 200 -6.79 -20.46 29.95
C LEU A 200 -8.26 -20.04 29.79
N LYS A 201 -9.06 -20.76 28.98
CA LYS A 201 -10.51 -20.47 28.80
C LYS A 201 -11.26 -20.40 30.13
N ASP A 202 -10.92 -21.30 31.06
CA ASP A 202 -11.52 -21.40 32.39
C ASP A 202 -10.73 -20.63 33.48
N ASP A 203 -9.58 -20.03 33.11
CA ASP A 203 -8.74 -19.19 33.98
C ASP A 203 -8.41 -17.85 33.30
N ARG A 204 -9.47 -17.08 33.01
CA ARG A 204 -9.37 -15.77 32.34
C ARG A 204 -8.70 -14.71 33.22
N GLY A 205 -8.59 -14.96 34.52
CA GLY A 205 -7.89 -14.09 35.46
C GLY A 205 -6.41 -13.95 35.11
N GLU A 206 -5.77 -15.02 34.64
CA GLU A 206 -4.37 -14.97 34.19
C GLU A 206 -4.19 -14.07 32.96
N LEU A 207 -5.17 -14.02 32.05
CA LEU A 207 -5.14 -13.13 30.88
C LEU A 207 -5.18 -11.66 31.30
N ILE A 208 -6.06 -11.33 32.26
CA ILE A 208 -6.15 -9.97 32.82
C ILE A 208 -4.86 -9.62 33.55
N ALA A 209 -4.33 -10.54 34.37
CA ALA A 209 -3.08 -10.32 35.09
C ALA A 209 -1.88 -10.13 34.14
N ALA A 210 -1.87 -10.80 32.98
CA ALA A 210 -0.88 -10.58 31.92
C ALA A 210 -0.99 -9.17 31.34
N LEU A 211 -2.20 -8.71 31.01
CA LEU A 211 -2.45 -7.35 30.51
C LEU A 211 -2.05 -6.28 31.53
N GLU A 212 -2.40 -6.47 32.80
CA GLU A 212 -2.02 -5.57 33.90
C GLU A 212 -0.50 -5.49 34.08
N SER A 213 0.20 -6.62 33.97
CA SER A 213 1.67 -6.67 34.06
C SER A 213 2.34 -5.92 32.90
N LEU A 214 1.84 -6.07 31.66
CA LEU A 214 2.32 -5.30 30.52
C LEU A 214 2.09 -3.79 30.71
N HIS A 215 0.94 -3.41 31.26
CA HIS A 215 0.62 -2.02 31.55
C HIS A 215 1.53 -1.44 32.64
N ALA A 216 1.76 -2.18 33.72
CA ALA A 216 2.67 -1.80 34.80
C ALA A 216 4.13 -1.65 34.33
N ALA A 217 4.53 -2.40 33.31
CA ALA A 217 5.83 -2.26 32.65
C ALA A 217 5.93 -1.01 31.73
N GLY A 218 4.90 -0.17 31.67
CA GLY A 218 4.88 1.07 30.88
C GLY A 218 4.63 0.86 29.38
N LEU A 219 4.19 -0.33 28.99
CA LEU A 219 3.86 -0.63 27.59
C LEU A 219 2.48 -0.09 27.22
N THR A 220 2.30 0.24 25.94
CA THR A 220 1.03 0.77 25.42
C THR A 220 0.03 -0.37 25.18
N THR A 221 -0.68 -0.76 26.24
CA THR A 221 -1.71 -1.83 26.24
C THR A 221 -3.09 -1.32 25.83
N ILE A 222 -4.03 -2.22 25.55
CA ILE A 222 -5.46 -1.87 25.51
C ILE A 222 -5.87 -1.14 26.80
N PRO A 223 -6.93 -0.32 26.76
CA PRO A 223 -7.52 0.21 27.99
C PRO A 223 -7.85 -0.94 28.93
N LEU A 224 -7.52 -0.77 30.22
CA LEU A 224 -7.88 -1.70 31.30
C LEU A 224 -8.98 -1.11 32.21
N SER A 225 -9.34 0.15 31.98
CA SER A 225 -10.52 0.79 32.54
C SER A 225 -11.77 0.30 31.84
N ASP A 226 -12.78 -0.07 32.61
CA ASP A 226 -14.09 -0.53 32.17
C ASP A 226 -15.20 0.27 32.87
N LYS A 227 -16.45 0.03 32.48
CA LYS A 227 -17.65 0.58 33.09
C LYS A 227 -18.57 -0.54 33.59
N PRO A 228 -18.45 -0.97 34.86
CA PRO A 228 -19.34 -1.98 35.45
C PRO A 228 -20.81 -1.55 35.42
N THR A 229 -21.07 -0.26 35.61
CA THR A 229 -22.36 0.38 35.33
C THR A 229 -22.13 1.62 34.45
N GLU A 230 -23.19 2.18 33.86
CA GLU A 230 -23.08 3.33 32.95
C GLU A 230 -22.33 4.54 33.57
N ASP A 231 -22.51 4.73 34.89
CA ASP A 231 -21.99 5.85 35.67
C ASP A 231 -20.77 5.51 36.55
N THR A 232 -20.32 4.25 36.57
CA THR A 232 -19.15 3.85 37.37
C THR A 232 -17.97 3.49 36.50
N GLU A 233 -16.77 3.86 36.96
CA GLU A 233 -15.52 3.38 36.39
C GLU A 233 -15.01 2.21 37.24
N GLY A 234 -14.48 1.20 36.56
CA GLY A 234 -13.87 0.03 37.17
C GLY A 234 -12.71 -0.47 36.32
N LYS A 235 -12.19 -1.64 36.69
CA LYS A 235 -11.24 -2.39 35.86
C LYS A 235 -11.99 -3.47 35.10
N ILE A 236 -11.39 -3.92 33.99
CA ILE A 236 -11.82 -5.15 33.33
C ILE A 236 -11.80 -6.31 34.34
N SER A 237 -12.88 -7.08 34.37
CA SER A 237 -13.04 -8.24 35.27
C SER A 237 -13.13 -9.56 34.51
N ASP A 238 -13.41 -9.51 33.20
CA ASP A 238 -13.39 -10.63 32.28
C ASP A 238 -12.80 -10.19 30.92
N THR A 239 -12.34 -11.13 30.11
CA THR A 239 -11.85 -10.85 28.76
C THR A 239 -12.09 -12.02 27.80
N ASP A 240 -12.39 -11.67 26.56
CA ASP A 240 -12.53 -12.63 25.45
C ASP A 240 -11.18 -12.82 24.73
N PRO A 241 -10.98 -13.93 24.00
CA PRO A 241 -9.69 -14.25 23.40
C PRO A 241 -9.28 -13.23 22.32
N PHE A 242 -10.25 -12.61 21.63
CA PHE A 242 -9.98 -11.65 20.58
C PHE A 242 -9.57 -10.29 21.14
N THR A 243 -10.19 -9.83 22.25
CA THR A 243 -9.76 -8.63 22.97
C THR A 243 -8.34 -8.81 23.51
N PHE A 244 -8.02 -9.97 24.08
CA PHE A 244 -6.66 -10.27 24.52
C PHE A 244 -5.65 -10.19 23.37
N LEU A 245 -5.92 -10.85 22.23
CA LEU A 245 -5.05 -10.81 21.05
C LEU A 245 -4.97 -9.41 20.40
N ALA A 246 -6.05 -8.63 20.44
CA ALA A 246 -6.07 -7.25 19.95
C ALA A 246 -5.06 -6.35 20.65
N ASN A 247 -4.64 -6.67 21.88
CA ASN A 247 -3.56 -5.98 22.58
C ASN A 247 -2.25 -5.99 21.79
N PHE A 248 -1.96 -7.11 21.13
CA PHE A 248 -0.76 -7.30 20.29
C PHE A 248 -1.00 -6.87 18.84
N ASN A 249 -2.28 -6.86 18.41
CA ASN A 249 -2.70 -6.78 17.01
C ASN A 249 -3.50 -5.51 16.68
N ARG A 250 -3.05 -4.36 17.23
CA ARG A 250 -3.59 -3.02 16.96
C ARG A 250 -2.48 -2.04 16.58
N GLY A 251 -2.84 -0.90 16.00
CA GLY A 251 -1.91 0.12 15.47
C GLY A 251 -1.06 0.84 16.51
N THR A 252 -0.08 0.14 17.11
CA THR A 252 0.99 0.69 17.95
C THR A 252 2.34 0.58 17.23
N LYS A 253 3.40 1.18 17.79
CA LYS A 253 4.76 1.05 17.24
C LYS A 253 5.23 -0.39 17.33
N ASP A 254 5.96 -0.89 16.33
CA ASP A 254 6.48 -2.26 16.34
C ASP A 254 7.41 -2.53 17.53
N SER A 255 8.19 -1.54 17.97
CA SER A 255 9.00 -1.66 19.20
C SER A 255 8.18 -1.97 20.45
N ASN A 256 6.95 -1.43 20.56
CA ASN A 256 6.02 -1.74 21.65
C ASN A 256 5.49 -3.17 21.53
N ARG A 257 5.21 -3.62 20.31
CA ARG A 257 4.69 -4.96 20.03
C ARG A 257 5.73 -6.04 20.29
N VAL A 258 6.98 -5.82 19.88
CA VAL A 258 8.13 -6.65 20.22
C VAL A 258 8.30 -6.76 21.74
N ALA A 259 8.21 -5.63 22.47
CA ALA A 259 8.33 -5.64 23.93
C ALA A 259 7.18 -6.42 24.60
N MET A 260 5.94 -6.27 24.13
CA MET A 260 4.80 -7.05 24.64
C MET A 260 4.97 -8.55 24.37
N TRP A 261 5.38 -8.94 23.17
CA TRP A 261 5.64 -10.34 22.84
C TRP A 261 6.79 -10.94 23.66
N LYS A 262 7.85 -10.16 23.93
CA LYS A 262 8.96 -10.58 24.78
C LYS A 262 8.48 -10.84 26.22
N ALA A 263 7.70 -9.94 26.79
CA ALA A 263 7.17 -10.09 28.14
C ALA A 263 6.16 -11.25 28.23
N LEU A 264 5.29 -11.42 27.23
CA LEU A 264 4.36 -12.55 27.19
C LEU A 264 5.10 -13.89 27.05
N LYS A 265 6.12 -13.95 26.18
CA LYS A 265 7.00 -15.12 26.02
C LYS A 265 7.60 -15.55 27.34
N GLU A 266 8.14 -14.60 28.10
CA GLU A 266 8.72 -14.87 29.42
C GLU A 266 7.67 -15.36 30.42
N ARG A 267 6.53 -14.67 30.50
CA ARG A 267 5.45 -15.00 31.44
C ARG A 267 4.84 -16.39 31.19
N TRP A 268 4.62 -16.74 29.92
CA TRP A 268 3.97 -18.00 29.53
C TRP A 268 4.97 -19.11 29.18
N GLY A 269 6.28 -18.83 29.22
CA GLY A 269 7.31 -19.80 28.88
C GLY A 269 7.29 -20.26 27.42
N LEU A 270 6.92 -19.38 26.49
CA LEU A 270 6.81 -19.73 25.07
C LEU A 270 8.20 -20.01 24.47
N ALA A 271 8.31 -20.98 23.57
CA ALA A 271 9.55 -21.42 22.92
C ALA A 271 9.87 -20.60 21.66
N SER A 272 8.87 -20.22 20.87
CA SER A 272 9.03 -19.53 19.57
C SER A 272 9.74 -18.18 19.70
N PRO A 273 10.54 -17.76 18.70
CA PRO A 273 11.29 -16.51 18.77
C PRO A 273 10.37 -15.30 18.88
N VAL A 274 10.88 -14.22 19.51
CA VAL A 274 10.17 -12.93 19.50
C VAL A 274 10.13 -12.41 18.05
N PRO A 275 9.00 -11.85 17.57
CA PRO A 275 8.88 -11.42 16.19
C PRO A 275 9.85 -10.29 15.85
N SER A 276 10.43 -10.31 14.64
CA SER A 276 11.20 -9.21 14.06
C SER A 276 10.39 -8.37 13.07
N ASP A 277 9.25 -8.88 12.61
CA ASP A 277 8.32 -8.20 11.72
C ASP A 277 6.85 -8.50 12.07
N PHE A 278 5.94 -7.74 11.48
CA PHE A 278 4.49 -7.93 11.61
C PHE A 278 3.76 -7.82 10.26
N ALA A 279 4.44 -8.17 9.17
CA ALA A 279 3.87 -8.11 7.84
C ALA A 279 2.63 -9.02 7.74
N GLY A 280 1.66 -8.61 6.92
CA GLY A 280 0.43 -9.37 6.68
C GLY A 280 -0.56 -9.49 7.85
N LEU A 281 -0.20 -9.01 9.04
CA LEU A 281 -1.11 -9.06 10.17
C LEU A 281 -2.20 -7.96 10.07
N PRO A 282 -3.49 -8.32 10.06
CA PRO A 282 -4.57 -7.34 10.08
C PRO A 282 -4.65 -6.68 11.47
N LEU A 283 -4.82 -5.35 11.51
CA LEU A 283 -4.81 -4.57 12.74
C LEU A 283 -6.18 -3.95 13.04
N VAL A 284 -6.69 -4.13 14.25
CA VAL A 284 -7.91 -3.42 14.68
C VAL A 284 -7.61 -1.95 14.98
N ASN A 285 -8.66 -1.12 14.99
CA ASN A 285 -8.56 0.28 15.34
C ASN A 285 -8.04 0.43 16.77
N LEU A 286 -7.01 1.27 16.95
CA LEU A 286 -6.40 1.56 18.24
C LEU A 286 -7.40 2.07 19.29
N GLN A 287 -8.42 2.82 18.86
CA GLN A 287 -9.46 3.40 19.73
C GLN A 287 -10.64 2.46 19.99
N ASN A 288 -10.79 1.38 19.22
CA ASN A 288 -11.88 0.41 19.33
C ASN A 288 -11.34 -1.02 19.23
N SER A 289 -10.44 -1.35 20.15
CA SER A 289 -9.71 -2.63 20.14
C SER A 289 -10.44 -3.76 20.88
N TRP A 290 -11.37 -3.48 21.78
CA TRP A 290 -12.17 -4.49 22.47
C TRP A 290 -13.22 -5.10 21.53
N PHE A 291 -13.39 -6.42 21.57
CA PHE A 291 -14.42 -7.13 20.84
C PHE A 291 -15.77 -7.05 21.57
N GLY A 292 -15.77 -7.16 22.89
CA GLY A 292 -16.94 -6.85 23.71
C GLY A 292 -17.23 -5.34 23.85
N PRO A 293 -18.46 -4.97 24.25
CA PRO A 293 -18.78 -3.63 24.74
C PRO A 293 -18.29 -3.44 26.19
N TRP A 294 -18.59 -2.27 26.77
CA TRP A 294 -18.40 -2.04 28.20
C TRP A 294 -19.18 -3.06 29.04
N ALA A 295 -18.73 -3.34 30.27
CA ALA A 295 -19.36 -4.35 31.13
C ALA A 295 -20.87 -4.13 31.33
N TYR A 296 -21.32 -2.88 31.52
CA TYR A 296 -22.75 -2.58 31.68
C TYR A 296 -23.61 -2.86 30.43
N GLN A 297 -23.00 -3.13 29.28
CA GLN A 297 -23.65 -3.44 28.01
C GLN A 297 -23.47 -4.90 27.57
N LEU A 298 -22.65 -5.68 28.30
CA LEU A 298 -22.49 -7.11 28.06
C LEU A 298 -23.79 -7.83 28.41
N GLN A 299 -24.19 -8.77 27.56
CA GLN A 299 -25.24 -9.72 27.87
C GLN A 299 -24.64 -11.02 28.40
N ASP A 300 -25.45 -11.77 29.14
CA ASP A 300 -25.05 -13.07 29.67
C ASP A 300 -24.57 -14.00 28.54
N GLY A 301 -23.36 -14.56 28.72
CA GLY A 301 -22.73 -15.46 27.76
C GLY A 301 -22.12 -14.79 26.53
N ASP A 302 -22.03 -13.45 26.45
CA ASP A 302 -21.36 -12.77 25.32
C ASP A 302 -19.87 -13.11 25.23
N VAL A 303 -19.17 -13.10 26.38
CA VAL A 303 -17.75 -13.47 26.45
C VAL A 303 -17.58 -14.96 26.12
N ASP A 304 -18.46 -15.82 26.63
CA ASP A 304 -18.44 -17.26 26.38
C ASP A 304 -18.65 -17.59 24.90
N ALA A 305 -19.57 -16.88 24.23
CA ALA A 305 -19.79 -17.04 22.79
C ALA A 305 -18.52 -16.77 21.96
N LEU A 306 -17.72 -15.77 22.35
CA LEU A 306 -16.46 -15.46 21.69
C LEU A 306 -15.38 -16.52 21.98
N TRP A 307 -15.36 -17.09 23.19
CA TRP A 307 -14.52 -18.24 23.50
C TRP A 307 -14.90 -19.50 22.73
N ASP A 308 -16.20 -19.78 22.62
CA ASP A 308 -16.72 -20.98 21.96
C ASP A 308 -16.37 -20.99 20.48
N ILE A 309 -16.58 -19.87 19.77
CA ILE A 309 -16.20 -19.77 18.36
C ILE A 309 -14.68 -19.81 18.17
N ALA A 310 -13.90 -19.20 19.08
CA ALA A 310 -12.44 -19.24 19.02
C ALA A 310 -11.89 -20.67 19.17
N ALA A 311 -12.36 -21.41 20.18
CA ALA A 311 -11.97 -22.79 20.42
C ALA A 311 -12.32 -23.69 19.22
N ALA A 312 -13.55 -23.59 18.71
CA ALA A 312 -13.98 -24.37 17.54
C ALA A 312 -13.19 -24.02 16.27
N ALA A 313 -12.89 -22.73 16.05
CA ALA A 313 -12.12 -22.29 14.88
C ALA A 313 -10.66 -22.78 14.91
N VAL A 314 -10.03 -22.80 16.09
CA VAL A 314 -8.68 -23.35 16.23
C VAL A 314 -8.67 -24.85 16.00
N GLU A 315 -9.67 -25.57 16.52
CA GLU A 315 -9.83 -27.02 16.32
C GLU A 315 -9.95 -27.35 14.82
N ALA A 316 -11.00 -26.87 14.15
CA ALA A 316 -11.15 -26.98 12.69
C ALA A 316 -12.28 -26.08 12.16
N PRO A 317 -12.20 -25.58 10.91
CA PRO A 317 -13.29 -24.83 10.30
C PRO A 317 -14.64 -25.57 10.29
N SER A 318 -14.61 -26.90 10.20
CA SER A 318 -15.81 -27.75 10.22
C SER A 318 -16.49 -27.85 11.60
N LYS A 319 -15.83 -27.39 12.67
CA LYS A 319 -16.37 -27.41 14.05
C LYS A 319 -17.15 -26.16 14.39
N VAL A 320 -16.94 -25.08 13.64
CA VAL A 320 -17.73 -23.86 13.78
C VAL A 320 -19.07 -24.07 13.07
N SER A 321 -20.16 -23.82 13.78
CA SER A 321 -21.51 -23.83 13.20
C SER A 321 -21.97 -22.43 12.82
N ASP A 322 -22.96 -22.34 11.93
CA ASP A 322 -23.58 -21.04 11.62
C ASP A 322 -24.17 -20.37 12.86
N ALA A 323 -24.74 -21.15 13.79
CA ALA A 323 -25.25 -20.63 15.05
C ALA A 323 -24.16 -19.97 15.90
N MET A 324 -22.94 -20.52 15.92
CA MET A 324 -21.80 -19.90 16.62
C MET A 324 -21.39 -18.60 15.96
N LEU A 325 -21.34 -18.55 14.63
CA LEU A 325 -21.09 -17.31 13.88
C LEU A 325 -22.15 -16.25 14.22
N GLN A 326 -23.44 -16.58 14.11
CA GLN A 326 -24.52 -15.63 14.39
C GLN A 326 -24.49 -15.17 15.86
N ARG A 327 -24.22 -16.08 16.80
CA ARG A 327 -24.11 -15.73 18.22
C ARG A 327 -22.94 -14.79 18.49
N ALA A 328 -21.80 -14.98 17.85
CA ALA A 328 -20.65 -14.08 17.95
C ALA A 328 -20.93 -12.70 17.31
N LEU A 329 -21.60 -12.65 16.15
CA LEU A 329 -22.00 -11.40 15.49
C LEU A 329 -23.10 -10.64 16.25
N ALA A 330 -23.86 -11.31 17.10
CA ALA A 330 -24.84 -10.68 17.97
C ALA A 330 -24.19 -9.92 19.14
N VAL A 331 -22.94 -10.24 19.50
CA VAL A 331 -22.19 -9.50 20.53
C VAL A 331 -21.94 -8.08 20.02
N LYS A 332 -22.34 -7.08 20.82
CA LYS A 332 -22.14 -5.67 20.46
C LYS A 332 -20.65 -5.38 20.20
N ASN A 333 -20.37 -4.56 19.19
CA ASN A 333 -19.03 -4.24 18.65
C ASN A 333 -18.36 -5.32 17.78
N VAL A 334 -18.98 -6.49 17.62
CA VAL A 334 -18.46 -7.57 16.76
C VAL A 334 -19.12 -7.52 15.38
N ALA A 335 -18.45 -6.87 14.43
CA ALA A 335 -18.80 -6.94 13.02
C ALA A 335 -18.04 -8.09 12.34
N LEU A 336 -18.59 -8.65 11.25
CA LEU A 336 -17.98 -9.76 10.50
C LEU A 336 -16.51 -9.50 10.11
N ALA A 337 -16.19 -8.30 9.62
CA ALA A 337 -14.82 -7.93 9.28
C ALA A 337 -13.88 -8.02 10.49
N LYS A 338 -14.34 -7.58 11.67
CA LYS A 338 -13.56 -7.62 12.92
C LYS A 338 -13.42 -9.05 13.45
N LEU A 339 -14.51 -9.83 13.41
CA LEU A 339 -14.49 -11.25 13.79
C LEU A 339 -13.51 -12.05 12.93
N THR A 340 -13.54 -11.88 11.61
CA THR A 340 -12.63 -12.59 10.69
C THR A 340 -11.17 -12.15 10.82
N MET A 341 -10.89 -10.91 11.25
CA MET A 341 -9.53 -10.54 11.69
C MET A 341 -9.12 -11.31 12.94
N GLY A 342 -10.04 -11.48 13.90
CA GLY A 342 -9.83 -12.33 15.07
C GLY A 342 -9.52 -13.78 14.69
N LEU A 343 -10.31 -14.38 13.79
CA LEU A 343 -10.09 -15.74 13.28
C LEU A 343 -8.74 -15.87 12.56
N PHE A 344 -8.35 -14.88 11.76
CA PHE A 344 -7.01 -14.81 11.16
C PHE A 344 -5.92 -14.84 12.24
N TRP A 345 -6.09 -14.12 13.35
CA TRP A 345 -5.08 -14.12 14.42
C TRP A 345 -4.96 -15.48 15.12
N LEU A 346 -6.05 -16.22 15.22
CA LEU A 346 -6.08 -17.56 15.81
C LEU A 346 -5.37 -18.60 14.94
N LYS A 347 -5.61 -18.54 13.61
CA LYS A 347 -5.14 -19.55 12.66
C LYS A 347 -4.88 -18.94 11.27
N PRO A 348 -3.80 -18.16 11.11
CA PRO A 348 -3.55 -17.35 9.91
C PRO A 348 -3.31 -18.17 8.63
N GLU A 349 -3.02 -19.46 8.77
CA GLU A 349 -2.89 -20.42 7.65
C GLU A 349 -4.25 -20.93 7.14
N VAL A 350 -5.34 -20.64 7.84
CA VAL A 350 -6.70 -21.11 7.50
C VAL A 350 -7.65 -19.97 7.15
N TYR A 351 -7.65 -18.88 7.92
CA TYR A 351 -8.70 -17.87 7.85
C TYR A 351 -8.25 -16.57 7.19
N VAL A 352 -8.95 -16.15 6.13
CA VAL A 352 -8.76 -14.83 5.49
C VAL A 352 -9.59 -13.77 6.24
N ALA A 353 -8.94 -12.70 6.70
CA ALA A 353 -9.65 -11.57 7.28
C ALA A 353 -10.46 -10.81 6.21
N LEU A 354 -11.69 -10.39 6.53
CA LEU A 354 -12.56 -9.64 5.62
C LEU A 354 -12.58 -8.13 5.93
N ASP A 355 -11.46 -7.61 6.42
CA ASP A 355 -11.28 -6.17 6.59
C ASP A 355 -11.25 -5.46 5.22
N LYS A 356 -11.37 -4.14 5.22
CA LYS A 356 -11.48 -3.33 3.99
C LYS A 356 -10.38 -3.63 2.97
N LYS A 357 -9.15 -3.91 3.41
CA LYS A 357 -8.00 -4.12 2.51
C LYS A 357 -8.10 -5.49 1.84
N ASN A 358 -8.29 -6.54 2.63
CA ASN A 358 -8.41 -7.90 2.12
C ASN A 358 -9.69 -8.09 1.30
N ALA A 359 -10.82 -7.56 1.75
CA ALA A 359 -12.09 -7.61 1.00
C ALA A 359 -11.98 -6.93 -0.38
N SER A 360 -11.24 -5.82 -0.49
CA SER A 360 -10.98 -5.16 -1.78
C SER A 360 -10.19 -6.07 -2.72
N ASN A 361 -9.17 -6.77 -2.20
CA ASN A 361 -8.33 -7.65 -3.01
C ASN A 361 -9.04 -8.95 -3.40
N LEU A 362 -9.86 -9.52 -2.52
CA LEU A 362 -10.74 -10.64 -2.86
C LEU A 362 -11.69 -10.28 -4.02
N LYS A 363 -12.27 -9.08 -4.02
CA LYS A 363 -13.10 -8.59 -5.13
C LYS A 363 -12.33 -8.48 -6.45
N LYS A 364 -11.07 -8.03 -6.42
CA LYS A 364 -10.20 -8.01 -7.62
C LYS A 364 -9.95 -9.42 -8.18
N MET A 365 -9.94 -10.42 -7.30
CA MET A 365 -9.85 -11.84 -7.70
C MET A 365 -11.18 -12.39 -8.24
N GLY A 366 -12.28 -11.62 -8.17
CA GLY A 366 -13.62 -12.07 -8.56
C GLY A 366 -14.38 -12.78 -7.44
N LEU A 367 -13.88 -12.76 -6.20
CA LEU A 367 -14.51 -13.37 -5.04
C LEU A 367 -15.43 -12.38 -4.32
N ASN A 368 -16.49 -12.88 -3.70
CA ASN A 368 -17.45 -12.06 -2.96
C ASN A 368 -17.18 -12.12 -1.44
N PRO A 369 -16.65 -11.05 -0.81
CA PRO A 369 -16.42 -11.01 0.63
C PRO A 369 -17.68 -10.65 1.45
N GLN A 370 -18.84 -10.46 0.81
CA GLN A 370 -20.12 -10.22 1.52
C GLN A 370 -20.74 -11.56 1.90
N ILE A 371 -20.37 -12.03 3.10
CA ILE A 371 -20.79 -13.32 3.66
C ILE A 371 -21.84 -13.10 4.75
N LYS A 372 -22.85 -13.97 4.80
CA LYS A 372 -23.90 -13.96 5.84
C LYS A 372 -23.86 -15.20 6.72
N THR A 373 -23.39 -16.32 6.19
CA THR A 373 -23.39 -17.61 6.89
C THR A 373 -22.00 -18.24 6.96
N TRP A 374 -21.79 -19.16 7.89
CA TRP A 374 -20.51 -19.87 8.00
C TRP A 374 -20.18 -20.72 6.76
N PRO A 375 -21.11 -21.46 6.14
CA PRO A 375 -20.84 -22.20 4.90
C PRO A 375 -20.40 -21.29 3.74
N GLU A 376 -21.01 -20.10 3.59
CA GLU A 376 -20.56 -19.12 2.61
C GLU A 376 -19.12 -18.64 2.89
N TYR A 377 -18.74 -18.49 4.17
CA TYR A 377 -17.35 -18.14 4.54
C TYR A 377 -16.39 -19.26 4.18
N LEU A 378 -16.73 -20.52 4.46
CA LEU A 378 -15.92 -21.68 4.08
C LEU A 378 -15.75 -21.77 2.56
N GLN A 379 -16.83 -21.57 1.80
CA GLN A 379 -16.77 -21.55 0.34
C GLN A 379 -15.82 -20.45 -0.16
N LEU A 380 -15.85 -19.26 0.43
CA LEU A 380 -14.91 -18.19 0.10
C LEU A 380 -13.45 -18.58 0.38
N LEU A 381 -13.17 -19.28 1.49
CA LEU A 381 -11.83 -19.76 1.80
C LEU A 381 -11.36 -20.83 0.82
N ASP A 382 -12.25 -21.74 0.41
CA ASP A 382 -11.96 -22.78 -0.57
C ASP A 382 -11.73 -22.17 -1.97
N ASP A 383 -12.58 -21.25 -2.40
CA ASP A 383 -12.42 -20.51 -3.65
C ASP A 383 -11.11 -19.72 -3.64
N PHE A 384 -10.78 -19.06 -2.52
CA PHE A 384 -9.50 -18.38 -2.36
C PHE A 384 -8.32 -19.34 -2.52
N LYS A 385 -8.34 -20.50 -1.87
CA LYS A 385 -7.28 -21.52 -1.98
C LYS A 385 -7.16 -22.09 -3.39
N GLN A 386 -8.27 -22.22 -4.12
CA GLN A 386 -8.26 -22.68 -5.51
C GLN A 386 -7.70 -21.62 -6.47
N MET A 387 -7.96 -20.34 -6.19
CA MET A 387 -7.60 -19.22 -7.07
C MET A 387 -6.25 -18.56 -6.74
N SER A 388 -5.76 -18.72 -5.51
CA SER A 388 -4.53 -18.11 -5.01
C SER A 388 -3.48 -19.16 -4.69
N ARG A 389 -2.24 -18.92 -5.11
CA ARG A 389 -1.06 -19.66 -4.63
C ARG A 389 -0.32 -18.95 -3.50
N GLN A 390 -0.77 -17.76 -3.12
CA GLN A 390 -0.21 -17.05 -1.96
C GLN A 390 -0.73 -17.71 -0.69
N SER A 391 0.12 -17.80 0.32
CA SER A 391 -0.36 -17.98 1.68
C SER A 391 -1.29 -16.83 2.07
N ILE A 392 -2.16 -17.08 3.04
CA ILE A 392 -3.11 -16.08 3.54
C ILE A 392 -2.37 -14.86 4.13
N CYS A 393 -1.23 -15.07 4.79
CA CYS A 393 -0.36 -13.99 5.29
C CYS A 393 0.22 -13.13 4.16
N GLU A 394 0.70 -13.75 3.08
CA GLU A 394 1.22 -13.03 1.90
C GLU A 394 0.11 -12.26 1.19
N PHE A 395 -1.07 -12.86 1.03
CA PHE A 395 -2.24 -12.19 0.48
C PHE A 395 -2.61 -10.95 1.30
N SER A 396 -2.68 -11.10 2.63
CA SER A 396 -3.00 -10.01 3.54
C SER A 396 -1.90 -8.92 3.54
N HIS A 397 -0.64 -9.30 3.39
CA HIS A 397 0.46 -8.36 3.25
C HIS A 397 0.37 -7.58 1.95
N GLN A 398 0.14 -8.26 0.83
CA GLN A 398 -0.05 -7.62 -0.46
C GLN A 398 -1.27 -6.70 -0.45
N ALA A 399 -2.38 -7.12 0.15
CA ALA A 399 -3.56 -6.29 0.30
C ALA A 399 -3.28 -5.03 1.14
N HIS A 400 -2.43 -5.15 2.16
CA HIS A 400 -1.92 -4.00 2.89
C HIS A 400 -1.08 -3.08 1.99
N LEU A 401 -0.09 -3.62 1.27
CA LEU A 401 0.75 -2.87 0.36
C LEU A 401 -0.06 -2.16 -0.72
N ASP A 402 -1.07 -2.80 -1.30
CA ASP A 402 -1.97 -2.21 -2.29
C ASP A 402 -2.79 -1.05 -1.71
N ALA A 403 -3.22 -1.18 -0.45
CA ALA A 403 -4.07 -0.19 0.21
C ALA A 403 -3.28 0.99 0.81
N THR A 404 -2.03 0.78 1.21
CA THR A 404 -1.15 1.80 1.81
C THR A 404 -0.09 2.32 0.83
N GLY A 405 0.15 1.57 -0.23
CA GLY A 405 1.08 1.85 -1.31
C GLY A 405 0.34 1.88 -2.63
N GLY A 406 -0.17 3.06 -3.00
CA GLY A 406 -0.40 3.36 -4.41
C GLY A 406 0.94 3.29 -5.16
N GLY A 407 1.24 2.12 -5.73
CA GLY A 407 2.27 1.86 -6.72
C GLY A 407 3.56 1.20 -6.21
N GLY A 408 3.50 -0.09 -5.87
CA GLY A 408 4.68 -0.98 -5.81
C GLY A 408 4.81 -1.82 -7.09
N GLY A 409 4.82 -1.16 -8.26
CA GLY A 409 5.33 -1.79 -9.47
C GLY A 409 6.84 -1.66 -9.47
N VAL A 410 7.56 -2.78 -9.44
CA VAL A 410 9.00 -2.80 -9.70
C VAL A 410 9.21 -2.50 -11.18
N ASP A 411 9.93 -1.44 -11.49
CA ASP A 411 10.45 -1.19 -12.84
C ASP A 411 11.83 -1.85 -13.02
N VAL A 412 12.06 -2.33 -14.24
CA VAL A 412 13.08 -3.27 -14.67
C VAL A 412 14.27 -2.50 -15.25
N SER A 413 15.08 -1.84 -14.42
CA SER A 413 16.46 -1.50 -14.82
C SER A 413 17.26 -0.91 -13.65
N GLY A 414 18.06 -1.74 -12.98
CA GLY A 414 19.29 -1.24 -12.40
C GLY A 414 20.27 -0.97 -13.54
N THR A 415 20.45 0.29 -13.97
CA THR A 415 21.74 1.01 -14.08
C THR A 415 21.58 2.37 -14.78
N LEU A 416 22.29 3.37 -14.23
CA LEU A 416 22.55 4.73 -14.74
C LEU A 416 22.87 4.78 -16.24
N VAL A 417 22.23 5.69 -16.97
CA VAL A 417 22.59 6.06 -18.36
C VAL A 417 23.29 7.42 -18.35
N LYS A 418 24.50 7.49 -18.93
CA LYS A 418 25.15 8.73 -19.33
C LYS A 418 24.63 9.18 -20.71
N GLU A 419 23.98 10.34 -20.68
CA GLU A 419 23.82 11.42 -21.67
C GLU A 419 23.82 11.14 -23.19
N SER A 420 22.75 11.57 -23.88
CA SER A 420 22.72 12.82 -24.68
C SER A 420 21.35 13.03 -25.38
N PRO A 421 20.98 14.23 -25.89
CA PRO A 421 20.50 15.39 -25.14
C PRO A 421 19.08 15.80 -25.59
N ASN A 422 18.10 15.67 -24.70
CA ASN A 422 17.03 16.64 -24.47
C ASN A 422 16.24 16.14 -23.25
N SER A 423 16.18 17.00 -22.23
CA SER A 423 15.64 16.81 -20.87
C SER A 423 14.29 16.09 -20.87
N TYR A 424 13.91 15.24 -19.92
CA TYR A 424 13.76 15.54 -18.49
C TYR A 424 13.88 14.25 -17.63
N GLY A 425 14.54 14.36 -16.46
CA GLY A 425 14.70 13.29 -15.47
C GLY A 425 13.45 13.01 -14.61
N PRO A 426 13.58 12.78 -13.28
CA PRO A 426 12.77 11.92 -12.38
C PRO A 426 11.24 12.14 -12.27
N ILE A 427 10.62 12.98 -13.10
CA ILE A 427 9.18 13.19 -13.13
C ILE A 427 8.41 12.12 -13.91
N HIS A 428 9.02 11.44 -14.90
CA HIS A 428 8.30 10.43 -15.68
C HIS A 428 7.62 9.36 -14.79
N PRO A 429 8.31 8.74 -13.80
CA PRO A 429 7.67 7.76 -12.90
C PRO A 429 6.60 8.36 -11.98
N LEU A 430 6.73 9.65 -11.63
CA LEU A 430 5.73 10.36 -10.82
C LEU A 430 4.50 10.72 -11.62
N MET A 431 4.68 11.14 -12.88
CA MET A 431 3.59 11.43 -13.81
C MET A 431 2.84 10.14 -14.17
N ASP A 432 3.55 9.03 -14.38
CA ASP A 432 2.91 7.71 -14.57
C ASP A 432 2.13 7.28 -13.33
N SER A 433 2.64 7.58 -12.14
CA SER A 433 1.92 7.32 -10.88
C SER A 433 0.71 8.22 -10.71
N PHE A 434 0.81 9.49 -11.11
CA PHE A 434 -0.29 10.45 -11.12
C PHE A 434 -1.38 10.01 -12.08
N LYS A 435 -1.04 9.67 -13.33
CA LYS A 435 -1.97 9.16 -14.35
C LYS A 435 -2.61 7.81 -13.99
N ARG A 436 -1.96 6.98 -13.16
CA ARG A 436 -2.62 5.76 -12.62
C ARG A 436 -3.75 6.09 -11.63
N VAL A 437 -3.60 7.16 -10.87
CA VAL A 437 -4.64 7.62 -9.92
C VAL A 437 -5.69 8.45 -10.65
N MET A 438 -5.26 9.37 -11.51
CA MET A 438 -6.06 10.24 -12.36
C MET A 438 -6.06 9.69 -13.80
N TYR A 439 -6.75 8.56 -14.00
CA TYR A 439 -6.69 7.79 -15.25
C TYR A 439 -7.33 8.50 -16.45
N ASP A 440 -8.17 9.48 -16.19
CA ASP A 440 -8.85 10.35 -17.15
C ASP A 440 -8.12 11.68 -17.34
N PHE A 441 -6.95 11.86 -16.72
CA PHE A 441 -6.11 13.03 -16.95
C PHE A 441 -5.40 12.92 -18.31
N GLU A 442 -5.75 13.80 -19.24
CA GLU A 442 -5.14 13.86 -20.56
C GLU A 442 -3.99 14.88 -20.59
N SER A 443 -4.28 16.09 -20.12
CA SER A 443 -3.32 17.19 -20.02
C SER A 443 -3.77 18.18 -18.93
N PHE A 444 -2.95 19.18 -18.62
CA PHE A 444 -3.41 20.25 -17.71
C PHE A 444 -4.49 21.14 -18.35
N GLU A 445 -4.51 21.25 -19.68
CA GLU A 445 -5.60 21.89 -20.43
C GLU A 445 -6.90 21.07 -20.38
N ASN A 446 -6.79 19.73 -20.40
CA ASN A 446 -7.92 18.80 -20.25
C ASN A 446 -7.69 17.84 -19.07
N PRO A 447 -7.93 18.30 -17.82
CA PRO A 447 -7.53 17.58 -16.61
C PRO A 447 -8.35 16.32 -16.29
N GLY A 448 -9.46 16.06 -16.99
CA GLY A 448 -10.40 14.99 -16.66
C GLY A 448 -11.33 15.33 -15.49
N ASP A 449 -12.35 14.49 -15.26
CA ASP A 449 -13.33 14.65 -14.18
C ASP A 449 -12.71 14.38 -12.82
N LYS A 450 -11.89 13.33 -12.72
CA LYS A 450 -11.34 12.89 -11.44
C LYS A 450 -10.37 13.89 -10.84
N PHE A 451 -9.51 14.50 -11.64
CA PHE A 451 -8.60 15.54 -11.12
C PHE A 451 -9.38 16.80 -10.76
N ARG A 452 -10.41 17.17 -11.54
CA ARG A 452 -11.31 18.28 -11.24
C ARG A 452 -12.03 18.11 -9.91
N GLU A 453 -12.80 17.04 -9.77
CA GLU A 453 -13.66 16.79 -8.62
C GLU A 453 -12.87 16.61 -7.32
N ASN A 454 -11.70 15.96 -7.38
CA ASN A 454 -10.94 15.61 -6.18
C ASN A 454 -9.91 16.66 -5.77
N GLU A 455 -9.40 17.50 -6.68
CA GLU A 455 -8.27 18.38 -6.39
C GLU A 455 -8.38 19.82 -6.92
N LEU A 456 -9.08 20.09 -8.03
CA LEU A 456 -9.12 21.44 -8.63
C LEU A 456 -10.36 22.24 -8.24
N ASP A 457 -11.56 21.67 -8.37
CA ASP A 457 -12.81 22.44 -8.36
C ASP A 457 -13.04 23.16 -7.03
N TYR A 458 -12.82 22.47 -5.91
CA TYR A 458 -12.99 23.08 -4.60
C TYR A 458 -11.94 24.16 -4.31
N LYS A 459 -10.71 24.06 -4.87
CA LYS A 459 -9.66 25.07 -4.73
C LYS A 459 -9.95 26.29 -5.60
N ARG A 460 -10.35 26.07 -6.85
CA ARG A 460 -10.77 27.13 -7.78
C ARG A 460 -11.98 27.89 -7.24
N LYS A 461 -12.97 27.18 -6.69
CA LYS A 461 -14.12 27.79 -6.02
C LYS A 461 -13.70 28.65 -4.83
N LEU A 462 -12.83 28.15 -3.97
CA LEU A 462 -12.33 28.92 -2.81
C LEU A 462 -11.57 30.18 -3.26
N LEU A 463 -10.72 30.08 -4.28
CA LEU A 463 -9.97 31.21 -4.81
C LEU A 463 -10.91 32.25 -5.43
N ALA A 464 -11.92 31.82 -6.19
CA ALA A 464 -12.94 32.72 -6.75
C ALA A 464 -13.73 33.45 -5.65
N GLU A 465 -14.22 32.73 -4.63
CA GLU A 465 -14.92 33.33 -3.48
C GLU A 465 -14.00 34.31 -2.72
N PHE A 466 -12.70 34.01 -2.59
CA PHE A 466 -11.74 34.93 -2.00
C PHE A 466 -11.57 36.19 -2.85
N GLN A 467 -11.41 36.08 -4.17
CA GLN A 467 -11.24 37.27 -5.03
C GLN A 467 -12.48 38.18 -5.01
N GLU A 468 -13.69 37.61 -4.92
CA GLU A 468 -14.92 38.39 -4.77
C GLU A 468 -14.96 39.16 -3.44
N LEU A 469 -14.51 38.54 -2.34
CA LEU A 469 -14.52 39.14 -1.00
C LEU A 469 -13.25 39.93 -0.67
N ARG A 470 -12.21 39.85 -1.49
CA ARG A 470 -10.91 40.50 -1.25
C ARG A 470 -11.05 42.01 -1.04
N PRO A 471 -11.81 42.78 -1.86
CA PRO A 471 -12.00 44.21 -1.62
C PRO A 471 -12.60 44.51 -0.25
N GLN A 472 -13.55 43.69 0.22
CA GLN A 472 -14.14 43.84 1.55
C GLN A 472 -13.12 43.54 2.66
N ILE A 473 -12.35 42.46 2.50
CA ILE A 473 -11.29 42.09 3.46
C ILE A 473 -10.24 43.21 3.53
N GLU A 474 -9.81 43.76 2.39
CA GLU A 474 -8.83 44.85 2.34
C GLU A 474 -9.39 46.15 2.94
N ALA A 475 -10.64 46.51 2.66
CA ALA A 475 -11.30 47.66 3.28
C ALA A 475 -11.42 47.52 4.80
N ASN A 476 -11.72 46.32 5.30
CA ASN A 476 -11.74 46.02 6.72
C ASN A 476 -10.34 46.20 7.34
N LEU A 477 -9.28 45.72 6.68
CA LEU A 477 -7.90 45.90 7.15
C LEU A 477 -7.48 47.37 7.20
N GLU A 478 -7.89 48.17 6.20
CA GLU A 478 -7.61 49.61 6.14
C GLU A 478 -8.40 50.42 7.17
N SER A 479 -9.61 49.97 7.49
CA SER A 479 -10.48 50.59 8.50
C SER A 479 -10.20 50.12 9.93
N GLY A 480 -9.16 49.31 10.14
CA GLY A 480 -8.80 48.80 11.46
C GLY A 480 -9.74 47.72 12.01
N GLN A 481 -10.52 47.07 11.14
CA GLN A 481 -11.49 46.02 11.46
C GLN A 481 -10.89 44.62 11.23
N GLY A 482 -9.82 44.29 11.98
CA GLY A 482 -9.12 43.01 11.89
C GLY A 482 -9.98 41.79 12.21
N VAL A 483 -10.90 41.89 13.19
CA VAL A 483 -11.79 40.76 13.55
C VAL A 483 -12.76 40.44 12.42
N GLU A 484 -13.30 41.47 11.76
CA GLU A 484 -14.23 41.31 10.63
C GLU A 484 -13.53 40.72 9.40
N ALA A 485 -12.29 41.15 9.14
CA ALA A 485 -11.43 40.57 8.10
C ALA A 485 -11.18 39.07 8.34
N VAL A 486 -10.82 38.67 9.56
CA VAL A 486 -10.60 37.26 9.92
C VAL A 486 -11.91 36.46 9.87
N THR A 487 -13.04 37.06 10.27
CA THR A 487 -14.36 36.41 10.25
C THR A 487 -14.81 36.11 8.83
N THR A 488 -14.67 37.08 7.92
CA THR A 488 -14.93 36.92 6.49
C THR A 488 -14.06 35.80 5.90
N LEU A 489 -12.76 35.85 6.19
CA LEU A 489 -11.79 34.84 5.73
C LEU A 489 -12.07 33.44 6.29
N LYS A 490 -12.47 33.34 7.56
CA LYS A 490 -12.90 32.09 8.19
C LYS A 490 -14.14 31.53 7.51
N GLY A 491 -15.09 32.39 7.13
CA GLY A 491 -16.32 32.00 6.43
C GLY A 491 -16.06 31.30 5.11
N ILE A 492 -15.08 31.75 4.33
CA ILE A 492 -14.69 31.09 3.07
C ILE A 492 -13.82 29.85 3.29
N ILE A 493 -12.83 29.92 4.17
CA ILE A 493 -11.92 28.78 4.41
C ILE A 493 -12.68 27.55 4.94
N ASN A 494 -13.65 27.76 5.83
CA ASN A 494 -14.46 26.68 6.42
C ASN A 494 -15.35 25.94 5.42
N LYS A 495 -15.61 26.51 4.25
CA LYS A 495 -16.32 25.82 3.16
C LYS A 495 -15.42 24.83 2.41
N SER A 496 -14.12 24.86 2.68
CA SER A 496 -13.12 23.97 2.07
C SER A 496 -12.58 22.94 3.06
N ASN A 497 -12.07 21.82 2.55
CA ASN A 497 -11.39 20.79 3.35
C ASN A 497 -9.86 21.02 3.47
N LEU A 498 -9.41 22.27 3.27
CA LEU A 498 -7.98 22.63 3.32
C LEU A 498 -7.50 22.83 4.75
N VAL A 499 -8.17 23.71 5.52
CA VAL A 499 -7.71 24.14 6.84
C VAL A 499 -8.75 23.78 7.91
N ASP A 500 -8.31 23.20 9.02
CA ASP A 500 -9.14 22.99 10.20
C ASP A 500 -9.29 24.30 11.00
N TRP A 501 -10.48 24.56 11.53
CA TRP A 501 -10.79 25.78 12.30
C TRP A 501 -9.87 25.98 13.50
N ARG A 502 -9.35 24.90 14.10
CA ARG A 502 -8.35 24.96 15.18
C ARG A 502 -7.04 25.62 14.73
N GLY A 503 -6.70 25.48 13.44
CA GLY A 503 -5.52 26.13 12.85
C GLY A 503 -5.63 27.65 12.88
N LEU A 504 -6.83 28.19 12.59
CA LEU A 504 -7.11 29.63 12.64
C LEU A 504 -7.03 30.17 14.07
N GLU A 505 -7.57 29.44 15.05
CA GLU A 505 -7.53 29.87 16.47
C GLU A 505 -6.09 29.92 17.02
N ASN A 506 -5.20 29.04 16.57
CA ASN A 506 -3.79 29.07 17.01
C ASN A 506 -3.04 30.31 16.49
N ALA A 507 -3.39 30.79 15.30
CA ALA A 507 -2.74 31.93 14.65
C ALA A 507 -3.36 33.28 15.07
N PHE A 508 -4.69 33.36 15.17
CA PHE A 508 -5.42 34.60 15.45
C PHE A 508 -5.95 34.72 16.89
N GLY A 509 -5.83 33.67 17.68
CA GLY A 509 -6.25 33.66 19.08
C GLY A 509 -7.71 33.27 19.32
N LYS A 510 -8.03 33.09 20.61
CA LYS A 510 -9.37 32.83 21.13
C LYS A 510 -9.57 33.60 22.45
N PRO A 511 -10.32 34.72 22.47
CA PRO A 511 -11.00 35.33 21.33
C PRO A 511 -10.02 35.94 20.30
N ILE A 512 -10.50 36.13 19.08
CA ILE A 512 -9.77 36.86 18.03
C ILE A 512 -9.69 38.33 18.46
N GLN A 513 -8.52 38.94 18.33
CA GLN A 513 -8.29 40.34 18.71
C GLN A 513 -8.06 41.24 17.50
N GLU A 514 -8.53 42.49 17.57
CA GLU A 514 -8.46 43.47 16.48
C GLU A 514 -7.02 43.71 16.01
N VAL A 515 -6.16 44.14 16.94
CA VAL A 515 -4.78 44.56 16.64
C VAL A 515 -3.94 43.37 16.20
N GLU A 516 -4.07 42.21 16.88
CA GLU A 516 -3.31 41.00 16.53
C GLU A 516 -3.65 40.54 15.11
N SER A 517 -4.94 40.55 14.76
CA SER A 517 -5.46 40.16 13.45
C SER A 517 -5.01 41.10 12.33
N LEU A 518 -5.07 42.42 12.58
CA LEU A 518 -4.58 43.42 11.64
C LEU A 518 -3.10 43.24 11.34
N GLN A 519 -2.28 43.04 12.37
CA GLN A 519 -0.84 42.86 12.21
C GLN A 519 -0.53 41.63 11.36
N LEU A 520 -1.13 40.47 11.70
CA LEU A 520 -0.85 39.22 11.00
C LEU A 520 -1.35 39.23 9.55
N LEU A 521 -2.58 39.66 9.29
CA LEU A 521 -3.12 39.72 7.92
C LEU A 521 -2.40 40.76 7.05
N ASN A 522 -1.99 41.91 7.62
CA ASN A 522 -1.19 42.88 6.86
C ASN A 522 0.20 42.33 6.52
N ALA A 523 0.83 41.55 7.41
CA ALA A 523 2.09 40.89 7.09
C ALA A 523 1.92 39.83 6.01
N VAL A 524 0.89 38.98 6.09
CA VAL A 524 0.55 38.01 5.03
C VAL A 524 0.33 38.73 3.70
N ARG A 525 -0.49 39.79 3.68
CA ARG A 525 -0.76 40.60 2.48
C ARG A 525 0.53 41.16 1.88
N ARG A 526 1.38 41.78 2.71
CA ARG A 526 2.65 42.38 2.27
C ARG A 526 3.62 41.34 1.70
N VAL A 527 3.72 40.18 2.36
CA VAL A 527 4.57 39.07 1.92
C VAL A 527 4.06 38.49 0.60
N ALA A 528 2.76 38.29 0.47
CA ALA A 528 2.17 37.71 -0.72
C ALA A 528 2.20 38.67 -1.93
N GLN A 529 2.21 39.98 -1.72
CA GLN A 529 2.36 40.98 -2.79
C GLN A 529 3.75 40.98 -3.44
N GLY A 530 4.78 40.49 -2.74
CA GLY A 530 6.14 40.35 -3.28
C GLY A 530 6.41 38.95 -3.84
N SER A 531 7.49 38.82 -4.61
CA SER A 531 8.05 37.52 -5.00
C SER A 531 8.80 36.90 -3.81
N TYR A 532 8.77 35.58 -3.70
CA TYR A 532 9.53 34.86 -2.69
C TYR A 532 11.03 34.91 -3.04
N GLN A 533 11.87 35.40 -2.11
CA GLN A 533 13.33 35.55 -2.32
C GLN A 533 14.19 34.63 -1.42
N GLY A 534 13.54 33.89 -0.52
CA GLY A 534 14.21 33.11 0.52
C GLY A 534 13.51 33.21 1.87
N PRO A 535 14.08 32.61 2.92
CA PRO A 535 13.50 32.60 4.27
C PRO A 535 13.11 34.00 4.78
N GLU A 536 13.93 35.00 4.48
CA GLU A 536 13.72 36.40 4.89
C GLU A 536 12.38 36.98 4.43
N THR A 537 11.81 36.46 3.34
CA THR A 537 10.47 36.83 2.85
C THR A 537 9.40 36.62 3.93
N LEU A 538 9.52 35.54 4.74
CA LEU A 538 8.52 35.20 5.75
C LEU A 538 8.81 35.75 7.15
N VAL A 539 10.01 36.30 7.39
CA VAL A 539 10.40 36.85 8.69
C VAL A 539 9.35 37.82 9.27
N PRO A 540 8.75 38.75 8.51
CA PRO A 540 7.73 39.66 9.04
C PRO A 540 6.51 38.95 9.63
N ILE A 541 6.12 37.79 9.09
CA ILE A 541 4.99 37.00 9.60
C ILE A 541 5.38 36.33 10.91
N PHE A 542 6.55 35.70 10.96
CA PHE A 542 7.01 34.98 12.15
C PHE A 542 7.36 35.91 13.30
N GLU A 543 7.93 37.10 13.05
CA GLU A 543 8.14 38.10 14.10
C GLU A 543 6.85 38.54 14.78
N ILE A 544 5.76 38.67 14.01
CA ILE A 544 4.45 39.04 14.56
C ILE A 544 3.88 37.91 15.39
N LEU A 545 3.94 36.67 14.89
CA LEU A 545 3.49 35.50 15.64
C LEU A 545 4.27 35.34 16.94
N ASP A 546 5.59 35.51 16.91
CA ASP A 546 6.45 35.40 18.10
C ASP A 546 6.15 36.52 19.11
N LYS A 547 6.01 37.78 18.65
CA LYS A 547 5.61 38.91 19.51
C LYS A 547 4.25 38.70 20.19
N GLN A 548 3.33 38.03 19.50
CA GLN A 548 1.99 37.72 20.01
C GLN A 548 1.91 36.38 20.78
N GLY A 549 3.02 35.62 20.86
CA GLY A 549 3.02 34.29 21.47
C GLY A 549 2.12 33.28 20.73
N ARG A 550 1.90 33.48 19.42
CA ARG A 550 1.03 32.68 18.56
C ARG A 550 1.84 31.66 17.76
N LYS A 551 1.16 30.65 17.22
CA LYS A 551 1.77 29.65 16.34
C LYS A 551 0.89 29.43 15.12
N VAL A 552 1.52 29.25 13.96
CA VAL A 552 0.82 28.93 12.72
C VAL A 552 1.15 27.50 12.29
N GLY A 553 0.16 26.78 11.76
CA GLY A 553 0.36 25.47 11.14
C GLY A 553 0.70 25.60 9.65
N TRP A 554 1.43 24.62 9.11
CA TRP A 554 1.82 24.55 7.69
C TRP A 554 0.67 24.81 6.72
N THR A 555 -0.46 24.15 6.96
CA THR A 555 -1.60 24.22 6.06
C THR A 555 -2.27 25.60 6.08
N LEU A 556 -2.37 26.25 7.24
CA LEU A 556 -2.95 27.59 7.31
C LEU A 556 -2.01 28.62 6.67
N LEU A 557 -0.71 28.59 6.99
CA LEU A 557 0.27 29.55 6.45
C LEU A 557 0.30 29.51 4.92
N THR A 558 0.37 28.31 4.33
CA THR A 558 0.41 28.14 2.87
C THR A 558 -0.89 28.54 2.19
N VAL A 559 -2.04 28.24 2.79
CA VAL A 559 -3.36 28.66 2.27
C VAL A 559 -3.51 30.18 2.32
N LEU A 560 -3.11 30.83 3.42
CA LEU A 560 -3.18 32.30 3.53
C LEU A 560 -2.33 32.97 2.45
N LEU A 561 -1.09 32.54 2.25
CA LEU A 561 -0.22 33.11 1.21
C LEU A 561 -0.77 32.85 -0.21
N TRP A 562 -1.26 31.62 -0.47
CA TRP A 562 -1.86 31.23 -1.75
C TRP A 562 -3.12 32.01 -2.10
N LEU A 563 -4.00 32.30 -1.13
CA LEU A 563 -5.19 33.10 -1.41
C LEU A 563 -4.85 34.50 -1.93
N TRP A 564 -3.82 35.15 -1.35
CA TRP A 564 -3.38 36.48 -1.78
C TRP A 564 -2.56 36.48 -3.06
N ASN A 565 -1.74 35.46 -3.28
CA ASN A 565 -0.92 35.30 -4.48
C ASN A 565 -0.85 33.82 -4.91
N PRO A 566 -1.80 33.38 -5.74
CA PRO A 566 -1.90 31.98 -6.15
C PRO A 566 -0.85 31.57 -7.17
N ASP A 567 -0.20 32.52 -7.84
CA ASP A 567 0.85 32.23 -8.83
C ASP A 567 2.16 31.86 -8.12
N GLU A 568 2.43 32.48 -6.98
CA GLU A 568 3.67 32.30 -6.22
C GLU A 568 3.57 31.17 -5.18
N TYR A 569 2.48 31.12 -4.43
CA TYR A 569 2.28 30.20 -3.30
C TYR A 569 1.24 29.13 -3.64
N TYR A 570 1.14 28.07 -2.83
CA TYR A 570 0.24 26.94 -3.13
C TYR A 570 -0.14 26.20 -1.83
N PRO A 571 -1.38 25.68 -1.73
CA PRO A 571 -1.92 25.17 -0.46
C PRO A 571 -1.43 23.75 -0.19
N ILE A 572 -0.74 23.54 0.94
CA ILE A 572 -0.05 22.26 1.20
C ILE A 572 -0.38 21.66 2.56
N LYS A 573 -0.63 20.35 2.54
CA LYS A 573 -0.68 19.51 3.73
C LYS A 573 0.71 18.91 4.01
N SER A 574 1.29 19.26 5.16
CA SER A 574 2.68 18.89 5.50
C SER A 574 2.99 17.38 5.44
N SER A 575 2.00 16.50 5.67
CA SER A 575 2.16 15.06 5.55
C SER A 575 2.34 14.58 4.11
N PHE A 576 1.65 15.22 3.16
CA PHE A 576 1.71 14.86 1.74
C PHE A 576 3.00 15.36 1.10
N ILE A 577 3.40 16.60 1.36
CA ILE A 577 4.64 17.15 0.79
C ILE A 577 5.88 16.41 1.27
N ARG A 578 5.91 15.94 2.52
CA ARG A 578 7.00 15.09 3.02
C ARG A 578 7.04 13.73 2.34
N GLN A 579 5.89 13.14 1.99
CA GLN A 579 5.84 11.89 1.24
C GLN A 579 6.31 12.12 -0.20
N PHE A 580 5.86 13.21 -0.83
CA PHE A 580 6.27 13.60 -2.17
C PHE A 580 7.79 13.87 -2.24
N ALA A 581 8.34 14.64 -1.30
CA ALA A 581 9.77 14.89 -1.20
C ALA A 581 10.59 13.59 -1.14
N ARG A 582 10.15 12.60 -0.34
CA ARG A 582 10.83 11.30 -0.23
C ARG A 582 10.87 10.55 -1.55
N ARG A 583 9.79 10.62 -2.35
CA ARG A 583 9.75 10.02 -3.69
C ARG A 583 10.73 10.68 -4.65
N LEU A 584 11.02 11.97 -4.44
CA LEU A 584 12.06 12.71 -5.15
C LEU A 584 13.46 12.54 -4.53
N GLY A 585 13.64 11.60 -3.60
CA GLY A 585 14.92 11.36 -2.93
C GLY A 585 15.31 12.43 -1.90
N ARG A 586 14.40 13.34 -1.53
CA ARG A 586 14.63 14.41 -0.56
C ARG A 586 13.98 14.11 0.79
N LYS A 587 14.66 14.45 1.87
CA LYS A 587 14.14 14.26 3.24
C LYS A 587 13.87 15.61 3.89
N LEU A 588 12.61 16.03 3.88
CA LEU A 588 12.15 17.20 4.65
C LEU A 588 12.01 16.84 6.13
N LYS A 589 12.51 17.71 7.01
CA LYS A 589 12.44 17.50 8.48
C LYS A 589 10.99 17.61 8.97
N LYS A 590 10.68 16.89 10.05
CA LYS A 590 9.41 17.07 10.77
C LYS A 590 9.60 18.20 11.79
N ALA A 591 9.27 19.42 11.39
CA ALA A 591 9.35 20.60 12.23
C ALA A 591 8.08 21.46 12.14
N SER A 592 7.88 22.33 13.13
CA SER A 592 6.93 23.43 13.05
C SER A 592 7.32 24.39 11.92
N PRO A 593 6.38 25.15 11.33
CA PRO A 593 6.74 26.17 10.36
C PRO A 593 7.77 27.14 10.93
N SER A 594 8.80 27.42 10.13
CA SER A 594 9.75 28.53 10.30
C SER A 594 10.13 29.04 8.91
N PRO A 595 10.72 30.24 8.80
CA PRO A 595 11.26 30.76 7.55
C PRO A 595 12.13 29.73 6.79
N GLU A 596 13.05 29.07 7.49
CA GLU A 596 14.02 28.13 6.90
C GLU A 596 13.35 26.85 6.43
N HIS A 597 12.42 26.30 7.23
CA HIS A 597 11.70 25.10 6.80
C HIS A 597 10.77 25.41 5.63
N PHE A 598 10.22 26.63 5.55
CA PHE A 598 9.37 27.02 4.43
C PHE A 598 10.19 27.19 3.16
N ASP A 599 11.45 27.62 3.29
CA ASP A 599 12.37 27.67 2.17
C ASP A 599 12.69 26.30 1.58
N GLU A 600 12.96 25.30 2.43
CA GLU A 600 13.11 23.90 1.98
C GLU A 600 11.90 23.43 1.14
N PHE A 601 10.71 23.93 1.49
CA PHE A 601 9.48 23.65 0.81
C PHE A 601 9.34 24.42 -0.52
N MET A 602 9.63 25.72 -0.54
CA MET A 602 9.62 26.54 -1.77
C MET A 602 10.64 26.06 -2.79
N GLN A 603 11.82 25.63 -2.36
CA GLN A 603 12.82 25.01 -3.22
C GLN A 603 12.28 23.72 -3.87
N LEU A 604 11.64 22.86 -3.08
CA LEU A 604 11.03 21.62 -3.60
C LEU A 604 9.96 21.91 -4.66
N ALA A 605 9.11 22.91 -4.46
CA ALA A 605 8.10 23.24 -5.44
C ALA A 605 8.69 23.93 -6.67
N SER A 606 9.67 24.82 -6.53
CA SER A 606 10.38 25.42 -7.66
C SER A 606 11.00 24.32 -8.54
N ASP A 607 11.64 23.34 -7.91
CA ASP A 607 12.18 22.17 -8.60
C ASP A 607 11.08 21.35 -9.28
N THR A 608 9.93 21.18 -8.63
CA THR A 608 8.77 20.47 -9.18
C THR A 608 8.17 21.21 -10.38
N ARG A 609 8.06 22.55 -10.30
CA ARG A 609 7.56 23.39 -11.40
C ARG A 609 8.46 23.28 -12.63
N LYS A 610 9.78 23.39 -12.45
CA LYS A 610 10.75 23.18 -13.53
C LYS A 610 10.63 21.80 -14.16
N MET A 611 10.40 20.76 -13.36
CA MET A 611 10.23 19.42 -13.89
C MET A 611 8.89 19.24 -14.64
N LEU A 612 7.84 19.99 -14.27
CA LEU A 612 6.50 19.94 -14.88
C LEU A 612 6.34 20.86 -16.10
N GLU A 613 7.24 21.82 -16.31
CA GLU A 613 7.31 22.70 -17.47
C GLU A 613 7.07 22.01 -18.85
N PRO A 614 7.56 20.79 -19.12
CA PRO A 614 7.34 20.11 -20.41
C PRO A 614 5.88 19.76 -20.66
N TRP A 615 5.12 19.59 -19.59
CA TRP A 615 3.70 19.22 -19.60
C TRP A 615 2.78 20.43 -19.72
N ARG A 616 3.35 21.65 -19.77
CA ARG A 616 2.64 22.92 -19.96
C ARG A 616 1.42 23.07 -19.04
N PRO A 617 1.60 23.02 -17.71
CA PRO A 617 0.51 23.27 -16.79
C PRO A 617 -0.10 24.66 -17.01
N THR A 618 -1.42 24.70 -16.99
CA THR A 618 -2.22 25.92 -17.22
C THR A 618 -2.51 26.68 -15.93
N ASP A 619 -2.39 26.02 -14.77
CA ASP A 619 -2.48 26.61 -13.43
C ASP A 619 -1.39 26.01 -12.52
N TRP A 620 -0.70 26.87 -11.75
CA TRP A 620 0.48 26.54 -10.95
C TRP A 620 0.26 26.49 -9.43
#